data_AF-X1KH19-F1
#
_entry.id   AF-X1KH19-F1
#
_cell.length_a   1.000
_cell.length_b   1.000
_cell.length_c   1.000
_cell.angle_alpha   90.00
_cell.angle_beta   90.00
_cell.angle_gamma   90.00
#
_symmetry.space_group_name_H-M   'P 1'
#
loop_
_entity.id
_entity.type
_entity.pdbx_description
1 polymer ?
#
loop_
_entity_poly.entity_id
_entity_poly.type
_entity_poly.pdbx_seq_one_letter_code
_entity_poly.pdbx_strand_id
1 'polypeptide(L)'
;KTVTKQKPAEKIFPPTPVPSTYLKQIKEGATLVPRSLVFVQPVASAYGTNQAKPAVETHPEAIKTAKKPWQNIYIKGEVEAQYLYATILGRQLLPFGHTDLSLVVIPMEDKPAGPSMVNKEMALGKGHSGLYNWLNQVENIWNTYKKLGNKSTIYQWLDYVGKLISQHPTGYYTVVYNRAGTNLASCVISPKLSKTELPVTGFAADADTYYYQTKDGMEAHYLCAFLNA
;
A
#
# COMPACT_ATOMS: atom_id res chain seq x y z
N LYS A 1 7.65 10.50 44.03
CA LYS A 1 7.85 9.45 42.99
C LYS A 1 8.99 9.89 42.11
N THR A 2 10.17 9.29 42.27
CA THR A 2 11.39 9.67 41.59
C THR A 2 11.32 9.17 40.14
N VAL A 3 11.30 10.07 39.17
CA VAL A 3 11.35 9.73 37.75
C VAL A 3 12.78 9.31 37.43
N THR A 4 13.03 8.01 37.35
CA THR A 4 14.32 7.48 36.89
C THR A 4 14.48 7.87 35.43
N LYS A 5 15.35 8.84 35.14
CA LYS A 5 15.73 9.19 33.76
C LYS A 5 16.24 7.93 33.07
N GLN A 6 15.55 7.47 32.02
CA GLN A 6 16.04 6.40 31.15
C GLN A 6 17.45 6.79 30.67
N LYS A 7 18.41 5.87 30.81
CA LYS A 7 19.77 6.08 30.31
C LYS A 7 19.70 6.28 28.78
N PRO A 8 20.56 7.14 28.18
CA PRO A 8 20.61 7.30 26.74
C PRO A 8 20.82 5.94 26.06
N ALA A 9 20.06 5.65 25.00
CA ALA A 9 20.11 4.37 24.29
C ALA A 9 21.55 4.00 23.87
N GLU A 10 22.36 5.00 23.54
CA GLU A 10 23.79 4.89 23.18
C GLU A 10 24.68 4.26 24.27
N LYS A 11 24.28 4.36 25.56
CA LYS A 11 25.01 3.71 26.67
C LYS A 11 24.59 2.26 26.90
N ILE A 12 23.43 1.85 26.39
CA ILE A 12 22.87 0.50 26.55
C ILE A 12 23.23 -0.35 25.33
N PHE A 13 23.22 0.27 24.15
CA PHE A 13 23.58 -0.34 22.87
C PHE A 13 24.69 0.51 22.24
N PRO A 14 25.98 0.22 22.50
CA PRO A 14 27.06 0.92 21.82
C PRO A 14 26.87 0.72 20.31
N PRO A 15 26.99 1.78 19.48
CA PRO A 15 26.80 1.66 18.05
C PRO A 15 27.80 0.64 17.50
N THR A 16 27.29 -0.50 17.04
CA THR A 16 28.12 -1.51 16.38
C THR A 16 28.67 -0.87 15.10
N PRO A 17 29.99 -0.92 14.85
CA PRO A 17 30.58 -0.30 13.65
C PRO A 17 30.08 -0.93 12.34
N VAL A 18 29.49 -2.12 12.40
CA VAL A 18 28.91 -2.82 11.25
C VAL A 18 27.37 -2.75 11.34
N PRO A 19 26.68 -2.16 10.36
CA PRO A 19 25.22 -2.13 10.34
C PRO A 19 24.63 -3.52 10.10
N SER A 20 23.43 -3.75 10.61
CA SER A 20 22.65 -4.97 10.37
C SER A 20 22.46 -5.25 8.87
N THR A 21 22.50 -6.52 8.48
CA THR A 21 22.23 -6.98 7.10
C THR A 21 20.82 -6.62 6.63
N TYR A 22 19.87 -6.46 7.56
CA TYR A 22 18.49 -6.06 7.26
C TYR A 22 18.38 -4.58 6.86
N LEU A 23 19.32 -3.72 7.28
CA LEU A 23 19.21 -2.27 7.08
C LEU A 23 19.06 -1.87 5.61
N LYS A 24 19.76 -2.57 4.70
CA LYS A 24 19.68 -2.31 3.25
C LYS A 24 18.42 -2.87 2.60
N GLN A 25 17.72 -3.77 3.29
CA GLN A 25 16.57 -4.51 2.75
C GLN A 25 15.24 -3.90 3.22
N ILE A 26 15.25 -3.19 4.34
CA ILE A 26 14.10 -2.43 4.81
C ILE A 26 13.92 -1.19 3.92
N LYS A 27 12.73 -1.05 3.35
CA LYS A 27 12.37 0.03 2.43
C LYS A 27 11.12 0.74 2.90
N GLU A 28 10.99 2.01 2.52
CA GLU A 28 9.73 2.75 2.69
C GLU A 28 8.70 2.27 1.66
N GLY A 29 7.44 2.17 2.07
CA GLY A 29 6.34 1.83 1.17
C GLY A 29 6.05 2.87 0.09
N ALA A 30 5.11 2.54 -0.80
CA ALA A 30 4.78 3.31 -1.98
C ALA A 30 3.91 4.54 -1.67
N THR A 31 4.02 5.55 -2.53
CA THR A 31 3.26 6.80 -2.42
C THR A 31 1.81 6.60 -2.88
N LEU A 32 0.97 5.94 -2.07
CA LEU A 32 -0.46 5.70 -2.38
C LEU A 32 -1.33 6.92 -2.05
N VAL A 33 -0.90 8.09 -2.53
CA VAL A 33 -1.62 9.35 -2.39
C VAL A 33 -1.79 10.02 -3.76
N PRO A 34 -2.86 10.79 -4.00
CA PRO A 34 -3.94 11.12 -3.08
C PRO A 34 -4.85 9.91 -2.81
N ARG A 35 -5.16 9.66 -1.53
CA ARG A 35 -5.90 8.45 -1.12
C ARG A 35 -7.28 8.37 -1.79
N SER A 36 -7.92 9.51 -2.06
CA SER A 36 -9.23 9.56 -2.74
C SER A 36 -9.21 9.03 -4.18
N LEU A 37 -8.04 8.90 -4.81
CA LEU A 37 -7.90 8.34 -6.17
C LEU A 37 -7.57 6.84 -6.18
N VAL A 38 -7.08 6.31 -5.05
CA VAL A 38 -6.43 5.00 -4.98
C VAL A 38 -7.18 4.05 -4.06
N PHE A 39 -7.63 4.54 -2.90
CA PHE A 39 -8.33 3.74 -1.88
C PHE A 39 -9.80 3.61 -2.25
N VAL A 40 -10.27 2.37 -2.29
CA VAL A 40 -11.60 2.02 -2.73
C VAL A 40 -12.31 1.10 -1.75
N GLN A 41 -13.61 0.96 -1.91
CA GLN A 41 -14.43 -0.06 -1.27
C GLN A 41 -15.34 -0.73 -2.30
N PRO A 42 -15.81 -1.96 -2.04
CA PRO A 42 -16.79 -2.62 -2.90
C PRO A 42 -18.11 -1.84 -2.91
N VAL A 43 -18.76 -1.77 -4.07
CA VAL A 43 -20.13 -1.26 -4.16
C VAL A 43 -21.08 -2.41 -3.86
N ALA A 44 -21.90 -2.28 -2.82
CA ALA A 44 -22.90 -3.28 -2.49
C ALA A 44 -23.88 -3.48 -3.67
N SER A 45 -24.06 -4.74 -4.07
CA SER A 45 -24.98 -5.14 -5.15
C SER A 45 -25.95 -6.19 -4.62
N ALA A 46 -27.24 -5.98 -4.86
CA ALA A 46 -28.29 -6.93 -4.48
C ALA A 46 -28.18 -8.28 -5.23
N TYR A 47 -27.53 -8.28 -6.39
CA TYR A 47 -27.43 -9.45 -7.28
C TYR A 47 -26.08 -10.19 -7.15
N GLY A 48 -25.31 -9.88 -6.10
CA GLY A 48 -23.96 -10.38 -5.90
C GLY A 48 -22.91 -9.53 -6.63
N THR A 49 -21.64 -9.82 -6.30
CA THR A 49 -20.49 -9.05 -6.76
C THR A 49 -19.74 -9.80 -7.85
N ASN A 50 -19.54 -9.18 -9.01
CA ASN A 50 -18.70 -9.74 -10.07
C ASN A 50 -17.25 -9.85 -9.57
N GLN A 51 -16.79 -11.07 -9.30
CA GLN A 51 -15.46 -11.31 -8.74
C GLN A 51 -14.33 -11.00 -9.73
N ALA A 52 -14.56 -11.09 -11.05
CA ALA A 52 -13.52 -10.82 -12.05
C ALA A 52 -13.38 -9.32 -12.34
N LYS A 53 -14.49 -8.57 -12.29
CA LYS A 53 -14.54 -7.14 -12.57
C LYS A 53 -15.51 -6.44 -11.60
N PRO A 54 -15.18 -6.36 -10.31
CA PRO A 54 -16.07 -5.79 -9.30
C PRO A 54 -16.29 -4.29 -9.49
N ALA A 55 -17.49 -3.83 -9.13
CA ALA A 55 -17.79 -2.41 -8.98
C ALA A 55 -17.18 -1.90 -7.67
N VAL A 56 -16.41 -0.83 -7.77
CA VAL A 56 -15.72 -0.19 -6.66
C VAL A 56 -15.96 1.32 -6.67
N GLU A 57 -15.87 1.93 -5.50
CA GLU A 57 -15.99 3.38 -5.32
C GLU A 57 -14.93 3.88 -4.34
N THR A 58 -14.61 5.17 -4.39
CA THR A 58 -13.66 5.78 -3.46
C THR A 58 -14.07 5.52 -2.01
N HIS A 59 -13.13 5.03 -1.21
CA HIS A 59 -13.38 4.70 0.19
C HIS A 59 -13.81 5.97 0.99
N PRO A 60 -14.91 5.95 1.76
CA PRO A 60 -15.41 7.13 2.49
C PRO A 60 -14.37 7.77 3.41
N GLU A 61 -13.60 6.96 4.14
CA GLU A 61 -12.48 7.46 4.96
C GLU A 61 -11.40 8.20 4.15
N ALA A 62 -11.15 7.81 2.89
CA ALA A 62 -10.19 8.49 2.03
C ALA A 62 -10.69 9.89 1.63
N ILE A 63 -12.01 10.06 1.49
CA ILE A 63 -12.65 11.36 1.24
C ILE A 63 -12.57 12.24 2.50
N LYS A 64 -12.95 11.69 3.66
CA LYS A 64 -12.94 12.41 4.95
C LYS A 64 -11.55 12.91 5.35
N THR A 65 -10.52 12.09 5.11
CA THR A 65 -9.13 12.41 5.50
C THR A 65 -8.36 13.16 4.41
N ALA A 66 -8.98 13.40 3.25
CA ALA A 66 -8.34 14.10 2.15
C ALA A 66 -8.00 15.55 2.53
N LYS A 67 -6.81 15.98 2.14
CA LYS A 67 -6.37 17.37 2.23
C LYS A 67 -6.63 18.07 0.90
N LYS A 68 -6.87 19.39 0.94
CA LYS A 68 -6.95 20.21 -0.29
C LYS A 68 -5.70 19.97 -1.16
N PRO A 69 -5.84 19.88 -2.51
CA PRO A 69 -7.07 20.03 -3.29
C PRO A 69 -7.90 18.75 -3.46
N TRP A 70 -7.54 17.65 -2.80
CA TRP A 70 -8.10 16.32 -3.06
C TRP A 70 -9.41 16.00 -2.32
N GLN A 71 -10.02 17.02 -1.70
CA GLN A 71 -11.26 16.91 -0.93
C GLN A 71 -12.46 16.77 -1.86
N ASN A 72 -13.48 16.05 -1.40
CA ASN A 72 -14.75 15.85 -2.14
C ASN A 72 -14.59 15.19 -3.51
N ILE A 73 -13.45 14.53 -3.77
CA ILE A 73 -13.27 13.69 -4.95
C ILE A 73 -13.88 12.33 -4.67
N TYR A 74 -14.79 11.91 -5.54
CA TYR A 74 -15.43 10.62 -5.51
C TYR A 74 -15.39 10.01 -6.90
N ILE A 75 -14.82 8.81 -7.00
CA ILE A 75 -14.70 8.03 -8.22
C ILE A 75 -15.48 6.74 -8.02
N LYS A 76 -16.21 6.31 -9.05
CA LYS A 76 -16.93 5.04 -9.07
C LYS A 76 -16.76 4.41 -10.44
N GLY A 77 -16.64 3.08 -10.45
CA GLY A 77 -16.52 2.32 -11.69
C GLY A 77 -16.29 0.85 -11.42
N GLU A 78 -16.13 0.08 -12.49
CA GLU A 78 -15.71 -1.31 -12.39
C GLU A 78 -14.22 -1.41 -12.69
N VAL A 79 -13.51 -2.29 -11.99
CA VAL A 79 -12.06 -2.51 -12.19
C VAL A 79 -11.81 -4.01 -12.21
N GLU A 80 -10.97 -4.48 -13.14
CA GLU A 80 -10.56 -5.88 -13.17
C GLU A 80 -9.82 -6.24 -11.86
N ALA A 81 -10.19 -7.37 -11.25
CA ALA A 81 -9.70 -7.77 -9.93
C ALA A 81 -8.17 -7.90 -9.84
N GLN A 82 -7.50 -8.15 -10.97
CA GLN A 82 -6.03 -8.21 -11.03
C GLN A 82 -5.34 -6.88 -10.69
N TYR A 83 -6.07 -5.76 -10.72
CA TYR A 83 -5.57 -4.43 -10.35
C TYR A 83 -5.98 -4.02 -8.93
N LEU A 84 -6.64 -4.92 -8.20
CA LEU A 84 -6.98 -4.72 -6.80
C LEU A 84 -5.89 -5.30 -5.91
N TYR A 85 -5.42 -4.50 -4.97
CA TYR A 85 -4.41 -4.89 -4.01
C TYR A 85 -4.89 -4.56 -2.60
N ALA A 86 -4.39 -5.32 -1.62
CA ALA A 86 -4.51 -4.97 -0.22
C ALA A 86 -3.35 -4.07 0.19
N THR A 87 -3.62 -3.12 1.08
CA THR A 87 -2.61 -2.31 1.74
C THR A 87 -2.95 -2.14 3.21
N ILE A 88 -2.03 -1.56 3.96
CA ILE A 88 -2.23 -1.23 5.36
C ILE A 88 -1.69 0.18 5.62
N LEU A 89 -2.47 0.95 6.37
CA LEU A 89 -2.06 2.24 6.90
C LEU A 89 -1.50 2.08 8.31
N GLY A 90 -0.63 2.98 8.75
CA GLY A 90 -0.03 2.90 10.08
C GLY A 90 -1.06 2.81 11.23
N ARG A 91 -2.27 3.39 11.06
CA ARG A 91 -3.37 3.32 12.04
C ARG A 91 -4.02 1.94 12.21
N GLN A 92 -3.82 1.02 11.25
CA GLN A 92 -4.36 -0.34 11.26
C GLN A 92 -3.37 -1.35 11.85
N LEU A 93 -2.14 -0.92 12.10
CA LEU A 93 -1.06 -1.79 12.56
C LEU A 93 -1.14 -2.00 14.07
N LEU A 94 -1.05 -3.25 14.50
CA LEU A 94 -1.00 -3.67 15.89
C LEU A 94 0.27 -4.50 16.12
N PRO A 95 0.78 -4.62 17.36
CA PRO A 95 1.85 -5.56 17.63
C PRO A 95 1.44 -6.97 17.22
N PHE A 96 2.25 -7.59 16.36
CA PHE A 96 2.05 -8.94 15.83
C PHE A 96 0.80 -9.15 14.96
N GLY A 97 0.06 -8.09 14.60
CA GLY A 97 -1.17 -8.22 13.84
C GLY A 97 -1.65 -6.91 13.22
N HIS A 98 -2.85 -6.95 12.65
CA HIS A 98 -3.49 -5.77 12.09
C HIS A 98 -5.01 -5.87 12.23
N THR A 99 -5.69 -4.74 12.09
CA THR A 99 -7.15 -4.71 11.91
C THR A 99 -7.50 -5.09 10.46
N ASP A 100 -8.39 -4.36 9.80
CA ASP A 100 -8.74 -4.65 8.42
C ASP A 100 -7.72 -4.06 7.45
N LEU A 101 -7.37 -4.81 6.41
CA LEU A 101 -6.59 -4.29 5.30
C LEU A 101 -7.46 -3.38 4.43
N SER A 102 -6.85 -2.34 3.88
CA SER A 102 -7.53 -1.44 2.95
C SER A 102 -7.40 -1.93 1.52
N LEU A 103 -8.48 -1.81 0.75
CA LEU A 103 -8.52 -2.12 -0.67
C LEU A 103 -8.05 -0.92 -1.49
N VAL A 104 -7.19 -1.16 -2.47
CA VAL A 104 -6.65 -0.13 -3.37
C VAL A 104 -6.65 -0.59 -4.82
N VAL A 105 -6.88 0.35 -5.75
CA VAL A 105 -6.67 0.15 -7.18
C VAL A 105 -5.26 0.59 -7.52
N ILE A 106 -4.41 -0.35 -7.93
CA ILE A 106 -3.03 -0.07 -8.36
C ILE A 106 -2.87 -0.53 -9.81
N PRO A 107 -2.54 0.39 -10.74
CA PRO A 107 -2.37 0.05 -12.14
C PRO A 107 -0.98 -0.56 -12.37
N MET A 108 -0.78 -1.76 -11.83
CA MET A 108 0.46 -2.52 -11.87
C MET A 108 0.13 -4.00 -12.10
N GLU A 109 1.01 -4.68 -12.81
CA GLU A 109 0.98 -6.13 -13.01
C GLU A 109 2.20 -6.76 -12.37
N ASP A 110 2.00 -7.84 -11.62
CA ASP A 110 3.07 -8.69 -11.12
C ASP A 110 3.43 -9.73 -12.20
N LYS A 111 4.56 -9.54 -12.88
CA LYS A 111 5.04 -10.43 -13.94
C LYS A 111 6.22 -11.27 -13.44
N PRO A 112 6.54 -12.40 -14.10
CA PRO A 112 7.73 -13.19 -13.74
C PRO A 112 9.05 -12.41 -13.76
N ALA A 113 9.16 -11.38 -14.63
CA ALA A 113 10.33 -10.50 -14.69
C ALA A 113 10.35 -9.41 -13.60
N GLY A 114 9.31 -9.33 -12.77
CA GLY A 114 9.07 -8.30 -11.77
C GLY A 114 7.84 -7.44 -12.09
N PRO A 115 7.35 -6.66 -11.11
CA PRO A 115 6.18 -5.81 -11.31
C PRO A 115 6.43 -4.70 -12.33
N SER A 116 5.37 -4.30 -13.03
CA SER A 116 5.44 -3.21 -14.01
C SER A 116 4.16 -2.38 -13.99
N MET A 117 4.31 -1.06 -14.15
CA MET A 117 3.18 -0.14 -14.26
C MET A 117 2.40 -0.35 -15.57
N VAL A 118 1.10 -0.06 -15.52
CA VAL A 118 0.17 -0.11 -16.65
C VAL A 118 -0.48 1.26 -16.78
N ASN A 119 -0.38 1.90 -17.95
CA ASN A 119 -1.14 3.13 -18.23
C ASN A 119 -2.49 2.79 -18.88
N LYS A 120 -3.35 3.80 -19.06
CA LYS A 120 -4.68 3.61 -19.65
C LYS A 120 -4.60 3.04 -21.07
N GLU A 121 -3.64 3.47 -21.90
CA GLU A 121 -3.49 2.96 -23.28
C GLU A 121 -3.13 1.47 -23.28
N MET A 122 -2.23 1.04 -22.39
CA MET A 122 -1.87 -0.36 -22.20
C MET A 122 -3.05 -1.18 -21.66
N ALA A 123 -3.83 -0.61 -20.74
CA ALA A 123 -5.05 -1.26 -20.23
C ALA A 123 -6.05 -1.51 -21.36
N LEU A 124 -6.28 -0.50 -22.22
CA LEU A 124 -7.16 -0.62 -23.38
C LEU A 124 -6.65 -1.66 -24.38
N GLY A 125 -5.35 -1.63 -24.70
CA GLY A 125 -4.73 -2.60 -25.61
C GLY A 125 -4.81 -4.06 -25.13
N LYS A 126 -4.99 -4.27 -23.82
CA LYS A 126 -5.20 -5.59 -23.21
C LYS A 126 -6.67 -5.97 -23.04
N GLY A 127 -7.60 -5.09 -23.40
CA GLY A 127 -9.04 -5.32 -23.20
C GLY A 127 -9.52 -5.07 -21.77
N HIS A 128 -8.71 -4.44 -20.91
CA HIS A 128 -9.08 -4.10 -19.53
C HIS A 128 -9.85 -2.79 -19.48
N SER A 129 -11.08 -2.85 -19.98
CA SER A 129 -11.98 -1.68 -20.09
C SER A 129 -12.32 -1.03 -18.74
N GLY A 130 -12.39 -1.81 -17.66
CA GLY A 130 -12.66 -1.31 -16.31
C GLY A 130 -11.53 -0.39 -15.83
N LEU A 131 -10.30 -0.92 -15.85
CA LEU A 131 -9.11 -0.15 -15.50
C LEU A 131 -8.94 1.06 -16.43
N TYR A 132 -9.16 0.92 -17.74
CA TYR A 132 -9.09 2.07 -18.66
C TYR A 132 -10.01 3.22 -18.23
N ASN A 133 -11.28 2.92 -17.96
CA ASN A 133 -12.27 3.92 -17.54
C ASN A 133 -11.91 4.52 -16.18
N TRP A 134 -11.43 3.71 -15.24
CA TRP A 134 -10.96 4.17 -13.94
C TRP A 134 -9.78 5.14 -14.08
N LEU A 135 -8.74 4.74 -14.83
CA LEU A 135 -7.54 5.55 -15.05
C LEU A 135 -7.84 6.83 -15.82
N ASN A 136 -8.79 6.82 -16.75
CA ASN A 136 -9.19 8.04 -17.45
C ASN A 136 -9.79 9.08 -16.48
N GLN A 137 -10.63 8.65 -15.54
CA GLN A 137 -11.16 9.52 -14.48
C GLN A 137 -10.03 10.03 -13.57
N VAL A 138 -9.17 9.13 -13.10
CA VAL A 138 -8.04 9.45 -12.22
C VAL A 138 -7.07 10.43 -12.88
N GLU A 139 -6.72 10.24 -14.15
CA GLU A 139 -5.84 11.16 -14.88
C GLU A 139 -6.43 12.54 -15.05
N ASN A 140 -7.72 12.63 -15.39
CA ASN A 140 -8.41 13.91 -15.53
C ASN A 140 -8.36 14.69 -14.21
N ILE A 141 -8.74 14.04 -13.11
CA ILE A 141 -8.72 14.64 -11.77
C ILE A 141 -7.28 15.01 -11.36
N TRP A 142 -6.31 14.12 -11.58
CA TRP A 142 -4.91 14.38 -11.27
C TRP A 142 -4.40 15.62 -12.02
N ASN A 143 -4.67 15.72 -13.33
CA ASN A 143 -4.21 16.84 -14.14
C ASN A 143 -4.89 18.16 -13.79
N THR A 144 -6.15 18.12 -13.35
CA THR A 144 -6.88 19.32 -12.89
C THR A 144 -6.35 19.85 -11.56
N TYR A 145 -6.04 18.96 -10.59
CA TYR A 145 -5.78 19.37 -9.21
C TYR A 145 -4.31 19.29 -8.79
N LYS A 146 -3.43 18.64 -9.55
CA LYS A 146 -1.99 18.60 -9.21
C LYS A 146 -1.44 20.02 -9.11
N LYS A 147 -0.46 20.20 -8.21
CA LYS A 147 0.19 21.50 -8.01
C LYS A 147 0.74 22.04 -9.33
N LEU A 148 0.58 23.33 -9.55
CA LEU A 148 1.16 24.03 -10.69
C LEU A 148 2.68 23.77 -10.73
N GLY A 149 3.20 23.38 -11.88
CA GLY A 149 4.60 22.99 -12.07
C GLY A 149 4.93 21.52 -11.83
N ASN A 150 4.01 20.72 -11.26
CA ASN A 150 4.20 19.27 -11.20
C ASN A 150 3.96 18.65 -12.59
N LYS A 151 5.04 18.21 -13.23
CA LYS A 151 5.03 17.56 -14.55
C LYS A 151 4.77 16.05 -14.49
N SER A 152 4.73 15.47 -13.30
CA SER A 152 4.57 14.02 -13.12
C SER A 152 3.16 13.57 -13.53
N THR A 153 3.08 12.40 -14.16
CA THR A 153 1.82 11.68 -14.34
C THR A 153 1.39 11.03 -13.03
N ILE A 154 0.13 10.57 -12.94
CA ILE A 154 -0.32 9.81 -11.76
C ILE A 154 0.49 8.52 -11.60
N TYR A 155 0.87 7.85 -12.69
CA TYR A 155 1.66 6.62 -12.64
C TYR A 155 3.05 6.85 -12.05
N GLN A 156 3.75 7.90 -12.51
CA GLN A 156 5.06 8.30 -11.97
C GLN A 156 4.98 8.74 -10.51
N TRP A 157 3.83 9.30 -10.11
CA TRP A 157 3.60 9.72 -8.74
C TRP A 157 3.36 8.53 -7.81
N LEU A 158 2.56 7.55 -8.23
CA LEU A 158 2.32 6.32 -7.48
C LEU A 158 3.61 5.50 -7.34
N ASP A 159 4.39 5.41 -8.42
CA ASP A 159 5.70 4.75 -8.43
C ASP A 159 6.87 5.73 -8.23
N TYR A 160 6.70 6.69 -7.32
CA TYR A 160 7.73 7.69 -7.05
C TYR A 160 9.03 7.02 -6.57
N VAL A 161 10.11 7.21 -7.35
CA VAL A 161 11.44 6.61 -7.10
C VAL A 161 11.39 5.06 -7.08
N GLY A 162 10.46 4.46 -7.83
CA GLY A 162 10.36 2.99 -7.94
C GLY A 162 9.86 2.29 -6.68
N LYS A 163 9.29 3.03 -5.71
CA LYS A 163 8.85 2.48 -4.41
C LYS A 163 7.70 1.48 -4.54
N LEU A 164 6.94 1.53 -5.62
CA LEU A 164 5.83 0.63 -5.85
C LEU A 164 6.30 -0.62 -6.59
N ILE A 165 6.98 -0.48 -7.74
CA ILE A 165 7.43 -1.63 -8.53
C ILE A 165 8.57 -2.42 -7.88
N SER A 166 9.25 -1.86 -6.89
CA SER A 166 10.31 -2.56 -6.12
C SER A 166 9.77 -3.50 -5.04
N GLN A 167 8.46 -3.50 -4.81
CA GLN A 167 7.76 -4.44 -3.92
C GLN A 167 7.42 -5.71 -4.67
N HIS A 168 7.30 -6.83 -3.98
CA HIS A 168 6.77 -8.07 -4.52
C HIS A 168 5.38 -8.34 -3.96
N PRO A 169 4.29 -8.06 -4.71
CA PRO A 169 2.94 -8.13 -4.16
C PRO A 169 2.50 -9.54 -3.79
N THR A 170 3.06 -10.55 -4.47
CA THR A 170 2.72 -11.95 -4.30
C THR A 170 3.93 -12.80 -3.92
N GLY A 171 3.72 -13.89 -3.19
CA GLY A 171 4.76 -14.90 -2.95
C GLY A 171 5.81 -14.57 -1.88
N TYR A 172 5.69 -13.44 -1.17
CA TYR A 172 6.57 -13.05 -0.07
C TYR A 172 5.79 -12.79 1.22
N TYR A 173 6.39 -13.17 2.35
CA TYR A 173 5.99 -12.63 3.66
C TYR A 173 6.48 -11.20 3.74
N THR A 174 5.59 -10.27 4.08
CA THR A 174 5.92 -8.85 4.19
C THR A 174 5.85 -8.43 5.65
N VAL A 175 7.01 -8.20 6.26
CA VAL A 175 7.10 -7.58 7.59
C VAL A 175 6.83 -6.10 7.41
N VAL A 176 5.83 -5.57 8.10
CA VAL A 176 5.43 -4.16 8.04
C VAL A 176 5.70 -3.53 9.39
N TYR A 177 6.18 -2.30 9.37
CA TYR A 177 6.47 -1.49 10.56
C TYR A 177 5.98 -0.06 10.33
N ASN A 178 5.32 0.55 11.31
CA ASN A 178 4.78 1.90 11.13
C ASN A 178 5.93 2.92 11.03
N ARG A 179 5.83 3.82 10.05
CA ARG A 179 6.80 4.91 9.86
C ARG A 179 6.69 5.98 10.95
N ALA A 180 5.48 6.19 11.44
CA ALA A 180 5.16 7.20 12.43
C ALA A 180 4.00 6.73 13.33
N GLY A 181 3.85 7.37 14.48
CA GLY A 181 2.80 7.07 15.46
C GLY A 181 3.35 7.00 16.88
N THR A 182 2.45 7.07 17.86
CA THR A 182 2.81 7.00 19.28
C THR A 182 3.23 5.60 19.70
N ASN A 183 2.56 4.58 19.18
CA ASN A 183 2.86 3.18 19.45
C ASN A 183 3.54 2.60 18.22
N LEU A 184 4.80 2.20 18.37
CA LEU A 184 5.52 1.45 17.36
C LEU A 184 4.99 0.02 17.35
N ALA A 185 4.74 -0.50 16.16
CA ALA A 185 4.17 -1.83 15.97
C ALA A 185 4.72 -2.44 14.70
N SER A 186 4.89 -3.76 14.71
CA SER A 186 5.18 -4.54 13.51
C SER A 186 4.24 -5.73 13.39
N CYS A 187 3.91 -6.10 12.17
CA CYS A 187 3.20 -7.35 11.88
C CYS A 187 3.76 -8.02 10.62
N VAL A 188 3.42 -9.29 10.43
CA VAL A 188 3.72 -10.03 9.21
C VAL A 188 2.46 -10.17 8.37
N ILE A 189 2.50 -9.69 7.13
CA ILE A 189 1.48 -9.96 6.13
C ILE A 189 1.88 -11.23 5.38
N SER A 190 0.98 -12.22 5.42
CA SER A 190 1.20 -13.50 4.72
C SER A 190 1.05 -13.35 3.21
N PRO A 191 1.81 -14.11 2.40
CA PRO A 191 1.68 -14.08 0.94
C PRO A 191 0.30 -14.54 0.46
N LYS A 192 -0.35 -15.40 1.26
CA LYS A 192 -1.76 -15.76 1.10
C LYS A 192 -2.57 -14.89 2.04
N LEU A 193 -3.19 -13.86 1.49
CA LEU A 193 -4.10 -13.01 2.25
C LEU A 193 -5.34 -13.82 2.65
N SER A 194 -5.82 -13.61 3.88
CA SER A 194 -7.12 -14.13 4.31
C SER A 194 -8.22 -13.61 3.38
N LYS A 195 -9.35 -14.34 3.29
CA LYS A 195 -10.49 -13.94 2.45
C LYS A 195 -10.86 -12.48 2.70
N THR A 196 -10.58 -11.63 1.72
CA THR A 196 -11.08 -10.27 1.60
C THR A 196 -12.46 -10.29 0.94
N GLU A 197 -13.25 -9.22 1.09
CA GLU A 197 -14.58 -9.12 0.46
C GLU A 197 -14.52 -9.20 -1.08
N LEU A 198 -13.41 -8.72 -1.65
CA LEU A 198 -13.09 -8.79 -3.07
C LEU A 198 -11.79 -9.55 -3.28
N PRO A 199 -11.60 -10.22 -4.43
CA PRO A 199 -10.34 -10.84 -4.76
C PRO A 199 -9.29 -9.74 -4.97
N VAL A 200 -8.14 -9.92 -4.33
CA VAL A 200 -6.99 -9.04 -4.45
C VAL A 200 -5.81 -9.84 -4.98
N THR A 201 -5.00 -9.21 -5.83
CA THR A 201 -3.80 -9.82 -6.41
C THR A 201 -2.75 -10.10 -5.35
N GLY A 202 -2.56 -9.16 -4.43
CA GLY A 202 -1.52 -9.25 -3.42
C GLY A 202 -1.49 -8.05 -2.49
N PHE A 203 -0.36 -7.87 -1.80
CA PHE A 203 -0.17 -6.81 -0.82
C PHE A 203 0.82 -5.75 -1.32
N ALA A 204 0.51 -4.47 -1.13
CA ALA A 204 1.43 -3.35 -1.37
C ALA A 204 1.49 -2.45 -0.13
N ALA A 205 2.69 -2.23 0.40
CA ALA A 205 2.95 -1.34 1.54
C ALA A 205 2.79 0.14 1.13
N ASP A 206 2.08 0.91 1.95
CA ASP A 206 1.92 2.37 1.82
C ASP A 206 3.09 3.12 2.46
N ALA A 207 3.30 4.38 2.06
CA ALA A 207 4.33 5.28 2.58
C ALA A 207 4.20 5.61 4.08
N ASP A 208 3.07 5.28 4.71
CA ASP A 208 2.91 5.28 6.17
C ASP A 208 3.67 4.12 6.86
N THR A 209 4.28 3.22 6.09
CA THR A 209 4.97 2.03 6.59
C THR A 209 6.36 1.84 6.00
N TYR A 210 7.23 1.20 6.77
CA TYR A 210 8.41 0.51 6.28
C TYR A 210 8.08 -0.96 6.09
N TYR A 211 8.74 -1.60 5.15
CA TYR A 211 8.54 -3.01 4.87
C TYR A 211 9.85 -3.74 4.63
N TYR A 212 9.81 -5.04 4.88
CA TYR A 212 10.83 -6.02 4.53
C TYR A 212 10.14 -7.26 3.94
N GLN A 213 10.71 -7.85 2.88
CA GLN A 213 10.12 -9.01 2.21
C GLN A 213 11.09 -10.18 2.18
N THR A 214 10.59 -11.35 2.58
CA THR A 214 11.34 -12.61 2.52
C THR A 214 10.40 -13.76 2.14
N LYS A 215 10.98 -14.85 1.61
CA LYS A 215 10.26 -16.09 1.36
C LYS A 215 10.25 -17.02 2.58
N ASP A 216 11.09 -16.74 3.57
CA ASP A 216 11.15 -17.51 4.81
C ASP A 216 10.21 -16.89 5.86
N GLY A 217 9.13 -17.61 6.17
CA GLY A 217 8.17 -17.17 7.18
C GLY A 217 8.78 -17.07 8.59
N MET A 218 9.76 -17.92 8.91
CA MET A 218 10.43 -17.88 10.22
C MET A 218 11.30 -16.64 10.36
N GLU A 219 12.03 -16.27 9.30
CA GLU A 219 12.80 -15.02 9.25
C GLU A 219 11.88 -13.81 9.40
N ALA A 220 10.73 -13.80 8.71
CA ALA A 220 9.75 -12.73 8.82
C ALA A 220 9.22 -12.59 10.25
N HIS A 221 8.84 -13.69 10.89
CA HIS A 221 8.34 -13.66 12.27
C HIS A 221 9.43 -13.31 13.29
N TYR A 222 10.67 -13.75 13.07
CA TYR A 222 11.82 -13.35 13.90
C TYR A 222 12.02 -11.83 13.87
N LEU A 223 12.09 -11.24 12.67
CA LEU A 223 12.28 -9.80 12.52
C LEU A 223 11.08 -9.02 13.10
N CYS A 224 9.86 -9.48 12.86
CA CYS A 224 8.66 -8.90 13.44
C CYS A 224 8.68 -8.92 14.97
N ALA A 225 9.15 -10.02 15.59
CA ALA A 225 9.27 -10.10 17.04
C ALA A 225 10.31 -9.12 17.59
N PHE A 226 11.45 -9.00 16.91
CA PHE A 226 12.47 -8.02 17.27
C PHE A 226 11.95 -6.57 17.20
N LEU A 227 11.16 -6.24 16.17
CA LEU A 227 10.60 -4.89 15.99
C LEU A 227 9.48 -4.54 16.98
N ASN A 228 8.92 -5.53 17.70
CA ASN A 228 7.91 -5.32 18.74
C ASN A 228 8.47 -5.47 20.17
N ALA A 229 9.78 -5.70 20.32
CA ALA A 229 10.43 -5.93 21.61
C ALA A 229 10.73 -4.64 22.40
#